data_AF-A0A1A8KCE8-F1
#
_entry.id   AF-A0A1A8KCE8-F1
#
_cell.length_a   1.000
_cell.length_b   1.000
_cell.length_c   1.000
_cell.angle_alpha   90.00
_cell.angle_beta   90.00
_cell.angle_gamma   90.00
#
_symmetry.space_group_name_H-M   'P 1'
#
loop_
_entity.id
_entity.type
_entity.pdbx_description
1 polymer ?
#
loop_
_entity_poly.entity_id
_entity_poly.type
_entity_poly.pdbx_seq_one_letter_code
_entity_poly.pdbx_strand_id
1 'polypeptide(L)'
;PEDGSISNVPEVSEYERPNRKSKKSLLTPVDFENLEIPPPDFSVPQEYILSRMQLKINYECSLSIGNFASRLLVLMFPELFTHENTRKQYNCSGSLGKKQLDPVRVNLIRHYVQLVYPQAKNDRVWMLEFVGKLDERCRRRDTEQRRSYLQQRKVYGQESAQEFLCQINQFNPDNTREDPDVPLEKSSKDFCKIPLDRLTVSKPDFPVPPVYLLSDTEVREIVQQSLSVGNFAARLLVRLFPELFTSENLRLQYNHSGACNKKQLDPVRLRLIRHYVEAVYPVDKMEEVWHYECVPSIDERCRRPNRKKCDILKKAKRSSTVS
;
A
#
# COMPACT_ATOMS: atom_id res chain seq x y z
N PRO A 1 20.09 10.06 58.05
CA PRO A 1 20.50 9.04 57.07
C PRO A 1 19.26 8.46 56.39
N GLU A 2 19.15 8.81 55.11
CA GLU A 2 18.27 8.36 54.00
C GLU A 2 17.83 6.89 54.10
N ASP A 3 16.72 6.40 53.56
CA ASP A 3 15.85 6.84 52.45
C ASP A 3 14.47 6.13 52.57
N GLY A 4 13.45 6.65 51.87
CA GLY A 4 12.03 6.37 52.10
C GLY A 4 11.42 5.12 51.45
N SER A 5 10.17 4.84 51.83
CA SER A 5 9.22 4.05 51.03
C SER A 5 7.79 4.49 51.36
N ILE A 6 7.25 5.38 50.52
CA ILE A 6 5.86 5.86 50.57
C ILE A 6 4.98 4.95 49.70
N SER A 7 3.82 4.64 50.24
CA SER A 7 2.69 3.86 49.72
C SER A 7 2.31 4.15 48.27
N ASN A 8 1.81 3.14 47.53
CA ASN A 8 0.82 3.36 46.48
C ASN A 8 -0.14 2.19 46.25
N VAL A 9 -1.38 2.61 46.00
CA VAL A 9 -2.68 1.94 45.86
C VAL A 9 -2.77 1.14 44.54
N PRO A 10 -3.61 0.09 44.44
CA PRO A 10 -3.83 -0.61 43.16
C PRO A 10 -4.74 0.22 42.24
N GLU A 11 -4.19 0.70 41.13
CA GLU A 11 -4.93 1.46 40.12
C GLU A 11 -5.26 0.60 38.89
N VAL A 12 -6.54 0.21 38.85
CA VAL A 12 -7.51 0.21 37.74
C VAL A 12 -7.01 0.03 36.29
N SER A 13 -7.74 -0.85 35.62
CA SER A 13 -7.84 -1.20 34.21
C SER A 13 -8.06 -0.05 33.20
N GLU A 14 -8.05 -0.44 31.92
CA GLU A 14 -8.41 0.31 30.69
C GLU A 14 -7.19 1.00 30.05
N TYR A 15 -6.74 0.66 28.84
CA TYR A 15 -7.52 0.71 27.60
C TYR A 15 -7.23 -0.48 26.66
N GLU A 16 -8.22 -1.37 26.54
CA GLU A 16 -8.48 -2.06 25.28
C GLU A 16 -8.71 -1.00 24.20
N ARG A 17 -7.91 -1.01 23.13
CA ARG A 17 -8.23 -0.25 21.92
C ARG A 17 -9.39 -0.93 21.19
N PRO A 18 -10.58 -0.31 21.08
CA PRO A 18 -11.71 -0.96 20.47
C PRO A 18 -11.61 -0.91 18.93
N ASN A 19 -12.04 -1.99 18.30
CA ASN A 19 -12.49 -2.07 16.91
C ASN A 19 -11.46 -1.83 15.79
N ARG A 20 -10.51 -2.76 15.64
CA ARG A 20 -10.18 -3.21 14.27
C ARG A 20 -11.24 -4.21 13.86
N LYS A 21 -12.16 -3.81 12.96
CA LYS A 21 -13.05 -4.73 12.23
C LYS A 21 -12.21 -5.93 11.79
N SER A 22 -12.40 -7.08 12.44
CA SER A 22 -11.62 -8.28 12.23
C SER A 22 -11.88 -8.74 10.80
N LYS A 23 -10.95 -8.42 9.89
CA LYS A 23 -10.96 -9.00 8.55
C LYS A 23 -10.94 -10.50 8.77
N LYS A 24 -12.01 -11.20 8.37
CA LYS A 24 -12.12 -12.65 8.49
C LYS A 24 -10.85 -13.26 7.92
N SER A 25 -10.06 -13.90 8.77
CA SER A 25 -8.84 -14.57 8.34
C SER A 25 -9.21 -15.66 7.34
N LEU A 26 -8.47 -15.75 6.24
CA LEU A 26 -8.65 -16.81 5.24
C LEU A 26 -7.81 -18.06 5.59
N LEU A 27 -7.26 -18.11 6.80
CA LEU A 27 -6.44 -19.22 7.28
C LEU A 27 -7.29 -20.30 7.93
N THR A 28 -6.92 -21.55 7.68
CA THR A 28 -7.46 -22.70 8.41
C THR A 28 -6.96 -22.64 9.85
N PRO A 29 -7.80 -22.91 10.87
CA PRO A 29 -7.33 -23.05 12.24
C PRO A 29 -6.24 -24.13 12.35
N VAL A 30 -5.21 -23.87 13.15
CA VAL A 30 -4.13 -24.81 13.45
C VAL A 30 -4.00 -24.95 14.95
N ASP A 31 -3.96 -26.20 15.43
CA ASP A 31 -3.68 -26.49 16.83
C ASP A 31 -2.18 -26.44 17.08
N PHE A 32 -1.69 -25.29 17.57
CA PHE A 32 -0.28 -25.10 17.87
C PHE A 32 0.18 -25.86 19.13
N GLU A 33 -0.72 -26.25 20.04
CA GLU A 33 -0.36 -26.98 21.26
C GLU A 33 0.15 -28.38 20.92
N ASN A 34 -0.51 -29.03 19.96
CA ASN A 34 -0.16 -30.36 19.46
C ASN A 34 0.70 -30.33 18.19
N LEU A 35 1.08 -29.15 17.69
CA LEU A 35 1.93 -29.05 16.51
C LEU A 35 3.38 -29.46 16.83
N GLU A 36 3.87 -30.46 16.13
CA GLU A 36 5.29 -30.83 16.12
C GLU A 36 6.11 -29.77 15.36
N ILE A 37 7.12 -29.22 16.03
CA ILE A 37 8.04 -28.22 15.48
C ILE A 37 9.44 -28.86 15.50
N PRO A 38 9.79 -29.65 14.47
CA PRO A 38 11.13 -30.23 14.38
C PRO A 38 12.17 -29.12 14.20
N PRO A 39 13.42 -29.31 14.66
CA PRO A 39 14.49 -28.40 14.31
C PRO A 39 14.75 -28.39 12.79
N PRO A 40 15.23 -27.27 12.21
CA PRO A 40 15.68 -27.26 10.83
C PRO A 40 16.80 -28.29 10.58
N ASP A 41 16.79 -28.91 9.40
CA ASP A 41 17.81 -29.86 8.93
C ASP A 41 19.05 -29.16 8.33
N PHE A 42 19.15 -27.84 8.51
CA PHE A 42 20.26 -27.00 8.06
C PHE A 42 20.71 -26.07 9.19
N SER A 43 21.96 -25.60 9.10
CA SER A 43 22.54 -24.71 10.11
C SER A 43 21.83 -23.35 10.13
N VAL A 44 21.30 -23.00 11.30
CA VAL A 44 20.59 -21.73 11.54
C VAL A 44 21.08 -21.14 12.87
N PRO A 45 21.47 -19.85 12.90
CA PRO A 45 21.76 -19.16 14.15
C PRO A 45 20.58 -19.21 15.12
N GLN A 46 20.85 -19.51 16.39
CA GLN A 46 19.81 -19.78 17.41
C GLN A 46 18.86 -18.59 17.60
N GLU A 47 19.32 -17.37 17.38
CA GLU A 47 18.54 -16.13 17.46
C GLU A 47 17.38 -16.06 16.46
N TYR A 48 17.42 -16.86 15.38
CA TYR A 48 16.37 -16.91 14.37
C TYR A 48 15.37 -18.05 14.57
N ILE A 49 15.62 -18.94 15.54
CA ILE A 49 14.70 -20.02 15.88
C ILE A 49 13.53 -19.46 16.69
N LEU A 50 12.30 -19.73 16.26
CA LEU A 50 11.08 -19.21 16.87
C LEU A 50 10.51 -20.21 17.87
N SER A 51 10.02 -19.69 18.99
CA SER A 51 9.22 -20.49 19.92
C SER A 51 7.83 -20.79 19.34
N ARG A 52 7.20 -21.86 19.84
CA ARG A 52 5.80 -22.21 19.54
C ARG A 52 4.86 -21.01 19.73
N MET A 53 5.04 -20.25 20.81
CA MET A 53 4.24 -19.08 21.12
C MET A 53 4.43 -17.97 20.07
N GLN A 54 5.66 -17.70 19.64
CA GLN A 54 5.93 -16.71 18.59
C GLN A 54 5.29 -17.10 17.26
N LEU A 55 5.35 -18.38 16.89
CA LEU A 55 4.71 -18.90 15.67
C LEU A 55 3.18 -18.77 15.72
N LYS A 56 2.56 -19.16 16.85
CA LYS A 56 1.11 -19.06 17.08
C LYS A 56 0.63 -17.62 16.92
N ILE A 57 1.24 -16.68 17.66
CA ILE A 57 0.89 -15.25 17.59
C ILE A 57 1.07 -14.71 16.16
N ASN A 58 2.14 -15.11 15.47
CA ASN A 58 2.37 -14.67 14.10
C ASN A 58 1.29 -15.17 13.13
N TYR A 59 0.87 -16.43 13.27
CA TYR A 59 -0.18 -17.06 12.48
C TYR A 59 -1.55 -16.44 12.73
N GLU A 60 -1.95 -16.28 13.98
CA GLU A 60 -3.24 -15.68 14.36
C GLU A 60 -3.37 -14.23 13.90
N CYS A 61 -2.26 -13.49 13.88
CA CYS A 61 -2.21 -12.12 13.34
C CYS A 61 -2.19 -12.04 11.80
N SER A 62 -2.17 -13.17 11.10
CA SER A 62 -2.05 -13.22 9.64
C SER A 62 -3.40 -13.34 8.94
N LEU A 63 -3.56 -12.60 7.84
CA LEU A 63 -4.80 -12.61 7.05
C LEU A 63 -4.85 -13.73 6.00
N SER A 64 -3.70 -14.31 5.67
CA SER A 64 -3.52 -15.38 4.68
C SER A 64 -2.17 -16.06 4.87
N ILE A 65 -1.98 -17.22 4.25
CA ILE A 65 -0.73 -17.99 4.42
C ILE A 65 0.49 -17.26 3.84
N GLY A 66 0.31 -16.54 2.74
CA GLY A 66 1.36 -15.66 2.21
C GLY A 66 1.63 -14.44 3.09
N ASN A 67 0.63 -13.96 3.84
CA ASN A 67 0.84 -12.90 4.83
C ASN A 67 1.60 -13.42 6.05
N PHE A 68 1.33 -14.65 6.49
CA PHE A 68 2.10 -15.34 7.52
C PHE A 68 3.58 -15.44 7.13
N ALA A 69 3.89 -15.95 5.94
CA ALA A 69 5.28 -15.99 5.44
C ALA A 69 5.94 -14.59 5.42
N SER A 70 5.20 -13.57 4.98
CA SER A 70 5.70 -12.18 4.96
C SER A 70 5.93 -11.61 6.36
N ARG A 71 5.18 -12.06 7.37
CA ARG A 71 5.36 -11.66 8.77
C ARG A 71 6.51 -12.41 9.43
N LEU A 72 6.74 -13.68 9.09
CA LEU A 72 7.93 -14.43 9.50
C LEU A 72 9.22 -13.74 9.03
N LEU A 73 9.27 -13.28 7.78
CA LEU A 73 10.40 -12.51 7.25
C LEU A 73 10.74 -11.28 8.11
N VAL A 74 9.74 -10.57 8.62
CA VAL A 74 9.93 -9.38 9.46
C VAL A 74 10.32 -9.76 10.89
N LEU A 75 9.70 -10.81 11.42
CA LEU A 75 9.94 -11.27 12.79
C LEU A 75 11.35 -11.83 12.96
N MET A 76 11.79 -12.65 12.02
CA MET A 76 13.08 -13.34 12.09
C MET A 76 14.24 -12.46 11.60
N PHE A 77 14.00 -11.53 10.66
CA PHE A 77 15.07 -10.70 10.09
C PHE A 77 14.77 -9.20 10.22
N PRO A 78 14.59 -8.70 11.46
CA PRO A 78 14.26 -7.29 11.69
C PRO A 78 15.35 -6.34 11.18
N GLU A 79 16.61 -6.80 11.09
CA GLU A 79 17.75 -6.02 10.56
C GLU A 79 17.55 -5.60 9.09
N LEU A 80 16.69 -6.29 8.35
CA LEU A 80 16.35 -5.92 6.98
C LEU A 80 15.33 -4.75 6.90
N PHE A 81 14.66 -4.46 8.01
CA PHE A 81 13.54 -3.52 8.11
C PHE A 81 13.86 -2.28 8.95
N THR A 82 15.14 -2.02 9.24
CA THR A 82 15.59 -0.79 9.91
C THR A 82 15.43 0.44 9.01
N HIS A 83 15.79 1.62 9.54
CA HIS A 83 15.75 2.89 8.80
C HIS A 83 16.59 2.85 7.51
N GLU A 84 17.68 2.09 7.49
CA GLU A 84 18.54 1.85 6.32
C GLU A 84 17.81 1.08 5.21
N ASN A 85 16.70 0.41 5.53
CA ASN A 85 15.81 -0.28 4.60
C ASN A 85 16.56 -1.30 3.69
N THR A 86 17.55 -2.01 4.22
CA THR A 86 18.45 -2.90 3.47
C THR A 86 17.69 -3.98 2.69
N ARG A 87 16.52 -4.45 3.15
CA ARG A 87 15.62 -5.37 2.38
C ARG A 87 15.36 -4.92 0.94
N LYS A 88 15.40 -3.62 0.64
CA LYS A 88 15.11 -3.11 -0.70
C LYS A 88 16.13 -3.61 -1.72
N GLN A 89 17.35 -3.93 -1.25
CA GLN A 89 18.43 -4.51 -2.03
C GLN A 89 18.26 -6.01 -2.27
N TYR A 90 17.27 -6.67 -1.64
CA TYR A 90 17.09 -8.12 -1.69
C TYR A 90 15.75 -8.57 -2.29
N ASN A 91 15.72 -9.80 -2.82
CA ASN A 91 14.53 -10.59 -3.12
C ASN A 91 14.86 -12.09 -3.10
N CYS A 92 13.86 -12.97 -3.12
CA CYS A 92 14.04 -14.42 -2.99
C CYS A 92 14.79 -15.06 -4.18
N SER A 93 14.74 -14.45 -5.37
CA SER A 93 15.31 -15.04 -6.59
C SER A 93 16.60 -14.37 -7.10
N GLY A 94 17.11 -13.33 -6.42
CA GLY A 94 18.22 -12.52 -6.92
C GLY A 94 17.91 -11.79 -8.24
N SER A 95 16.64 -11.67 -8.61
CA SER A 95 16.25 -11.08 -9.88
C SER A 95 16.27 -9.57 -9.81
N LEU A 96 16.18 -8.90 -10.96
CA LEU A 96 15.87 -7.48 -11.01
C LEU A 96 16.96 -6.55 -10.43
N GLY A 97 18.23 -6.96 -10.52
CA GLY A 97 19.39 -6.23 -10.01
C GLY A 97 19.50 -6.25 -8.49
N LYS A 98 18.75 -7.12 -7.82
CA LYS A 98 18.77 -7.29 -6.36
C LYS A 98 19.63 -8.48 -5.98
N LYS A 99 20.22 -8.40 -4.79
CA LYS A 99 20.86 -9.55 -4.15
C LYS A 99 19.80 -10.60 -3.81
N GLN A 100 20.15 -11.87 -3.94
CA GLN A 100 19.28 -12.92 -3.44
C GLN A 100 19.25 -12.85 -1.91
N LEU A 101 18.07 -12.97 -1.30
CA LEU A 101 17.97 -13.28 0.12
C LEU A 101 18.72 -14.58 0.36
N ASP A 102 19.53 -14.59 1.39
CA ASP A 102 20.29 -15.76 1.80
C ASP A 102 19.38 -17.03 1.81
N PRO A 103 19.79 -18.13 1.16
CA PRO A 103 19.00 -19.35 1.11
C PRO A 103 18.56 -19.86 2.48
N VAL A 104 19.38 -19.70 3.53
CA VAL A 104 19.05 -20.06 4.91
C VAL A 104 17.83 -19.27 5.39
N ARG A 105 17.76 -17.97 5.08
CA ARG A 105 16.60 -17.14 5.44
C ARG A 105 15.32 -17.62 4.77
N VAL A 106 15.39 -17.92 3.48
CA VAL A 106 14.24 -18.37 2.70
C VAL A 106 13.79 -19.78 3.14
N ASN A 107 14.74 -20.67 3.38
CA ASN A 107 14.49 -22.04 3.84
C ASN A 107 13.90 -22.06 5.25
N LEU A 108 14.35 -21.18 6.14
CA LEU A 108 13.80 -21.09 7.50
C LEU A 108 12.36 -20.59 7.50
N ILE A 109 12.03 -19.59 6.66
CA ILE A 109 10.63 -19.17 6.49
C ILE A 109 9.80 -20.35 5.95
N ARG A 110 10.32 -21.06 4.94
CA ARG A 110 9.63 -22.22 4.34
C ARG A 110 9.41 -23.34 5.35
N HIS A 111 10.41 -23.61 6.20
CA HIS A 111 10.38 -24.60 7.27
C HIS A 111 9.19 -24.35 8.22
N TYR A 112 8.95 -23.10 8.63
CA TYR A 112 7.77 -22.81 9.48
C TYR A 112 6.46 -22.79 8.71
N VAL A 113 6.46 -22.30 7.47
CA VAL A 113 5.25 -22.29 6.62
C VAL A 113 4.74 -23.70 6.36
N GLN A 114 5.61 -24.67 6.09
CA GLN A 114 5.20 -26.03 5.76
C GLN A 114 4.62 -26.82 6.95
N LEU A 115 4.86 -26.39 8.19
CA LEU A 115 4.23 -27.00 9.38
C LEU A 115 2.72 -26.75 9.40
N VAL A 116 2.31 -25.56 8.96
CA VAL A 116 0.91 -25.10 8.99
C VAL A 116 0.24 -25.12 7.61
N TYR A 117 1.04 -25.32 6.55
CA TYR A 117 0.59 -25.40 5.17
C TYR A 117 1.46 -26.39 4.38
N PRO A 118 1.18 -27.71 4.50
CA PRO A 118 2.04 -28.76 3.95
C PRO A 118 2.27 -28.68 2.44
N GLN A 119 1.36 -28.03 1.68
CA GLN A 119 1.52 -27.84 0.24
C GLN A 119 2.77 -27.01 -0.10
N ALA A 120 3.29 -26.19 0.82
CA ALA A 120 4.52 -25.43 0.63
C ALA A 120 5.78 -26.31 0.53
N LYS A 121 5.72 -27.61 0.85
CA LYS A 121 6.80 -28.58 0.55
C LYS A 121 7.04 -28.71 -0.95
N ASN A 122 6.04 -28.44 -1.79
CA ASN A 122 6.18 -28.46 -3.23
C ASN A 122 6.78 -27.14 -3.75
N ASP A 123 7.87 -27.21 -4.52
CA ASP A 123 8.58 -26.02 -5.04
C ASP A 123 7.70 -25.15 -5.93
N ARG A 124 6.82 -25.76 -6.72
CA ARG A 124 5.92 -25.00 -7.60
C ARG A 124 4.91 -24.19 -6.79
N VAL A 125 4.39 -24.74 -5.71
CA VAL A 125 3.50 -24.03 -4.78
C VAL A 125 4.27 -22.91 -4.07
N TRP A 126 5.48 -23.20 -3.60
CA TRP A 126 6.36 -22.22 -2.97
C TRP A 126 6.61 -21.01 -3.87
N MET A 127 7.02 -21.26 -5.12
CA MET A 127 7.31 -20.22 -6.11
C MET A 127 6.07 -19.38 -6.46
N LEU A 128 4.90 -20.02 -6.61
CA LEU A 128 3.68 -19.33 -7.05
C LEU A 128 2.99 -18.54 -5.93
N GLU A 129 2.97 -19.06 -4.71
CA GLU A 129 2.16 -18.50 -3.62
C GLU A 129 2.96 -17.61 -2.66
N PHE A 130 4.26 -17.88 -2.49
CA PHE A 130 5.06 -17.28 -1.42
C PHE A 130 6.14 -16.33 -1.91
N VAL A 131 6.93 -16.73 -2.91
CA VAL A 131 8.06 -15.93 -3.41
C VAL A 131 7.62 -14.52 -3.80
N GLY A 132 6.56 -14.39 -4.60
CA GLY A 132 6.03 -13.08 -4.96
C GLY A 132 5.54 -12.23 -3.77
N LYS A 133 5.14 -12.84 -2.65
CA LYS A 133 4.72 -12.13 -1.44
C LYS A 133 5.91 -11.65 -0.61
N LEU A 134 6.93 -12.49 -0.48
CA LEU A 134 8.19 -12.17 0.17
C LEU A 134 8.93 -11.05 -0.58
N ASP A 135 9.03 -11.18 -1.91
CA ASP A 135 9.60 -10.16 -2.78
C ASP A 135 8.86 -8.83 -2.67
N GLU A 136 7.53 -8.90 -2.66
CA GLU A 136 6.68 -7.73 -2.46
C GLU A 136 6.92 -7.09 -1.09
N ARG A 137 7.17 -7.89 -0.04
CA ARG A 137 7.49 -7.39 1.30
C ARG A 137 8.85 -6.69 1.34
N CYS A 138 9.87 -7.23 0.66
CA CYS A 138 11.18 -6.60 0.52
C CYS A 138 11.14 -5.32 -0.32
N ARG A 139 10.26 -5.25 -1.33
CA ARG A 139 10.16 -4.08 -2.21
C ARG A 139 9.34 -2.93 -1.59
N ARG A 140 8.34 -3.23 -0.76
CA ARG A 140 7.45 -2.20 -0.18
C ARG A 140 8.21 -1.20 0.67
N ARG A 141 7.83 0.09 0.52
CA ARG A 141 8.25 1.16 1.44
C ARG A 141 7.75 0.82 2.85
N ASP A 142 8.47 1.31 3.86
CA ASP A 142 8.23 0.93 5.24
C ASP A 142 6.78 1.23 5.66
N THR A 143 6.16 0.25 6.31
CA THR A 143 4.80 0.37 6.83
C THR A 143 4.73 1.33 8.02
N GLU A 144 5.85 1.54 8.71
CA GLU A 144 5.97 2.48 9.83
C GLU A 144 6.11 3.93 9.35
N GLN A 145 6.99 4.21 8.38
CA GLN A 145 7.03 5.52 7.69
C GLN A 145 5.66 5.87 7.08
N ARG A 146 4.99 4.91 6.43
CA ARG A 146 3.63 5.10 5.91
C ARG A 146 2.62 5.35 7.03
N ARG A 147 2.74 4.68 8.19
CA ARG A 147 1.85 4.90 9.34
C ARG A 147 2.07 6.28 9.96
N SER A 148 3.32 6.68 10.15
CA SER A 148 3.69 8.03 10.62
C SER A 148 3.14 9.10 9.68
N TYR A 149 3.37 8.96 8.37
CA TYR A 149 2.78 9.87 7.36
C TYR A 149 1.24 9.92 7.43
N LEU A 150 0.56 8.77 7.49
CA LEU A 150 -0.90 8.73 7.60
C LEU A 150 -1.40 9.31 8.93
N GLN A 151 -0.66 9.16 10.02
CA GLN A 151 -1.00 9.70 11.33
C GLN A 151 -0.80 11.22 11.35
N GLN A 152 0.33 11.72 10.83
CA GLN A 152 0.56 13.15 10.63
C GLN A 152 -0.51 13.76 9.71
N ARG A 153 -0.85 13.09 8.60
CA ARG A 153 -1.92 13.55 7.70
C ARG A 153 -3.30 13.62 8.39
N LYS A 154 -3.62 12.69 9.30
CA LYS A 154 -4.87 12.75 10.07
C LYS A 154 -4.89 13.93 11.05
N VAL A 155 -3.76 14.19 11.72
CA VAL A 155 -3.63 15.31 12.67
C VAL A 155 -3.73 16.66 11.94
N TYR A 156 -2.92 16.88 10.91
CA TYR A 156 -2.95 18.12 10.10
C TYR A 156 -4.24 18.27 9.26
N GLY A 157 -4.86 17.15 8.87
CA GLY A 157 -6.14 17.16 8.15
C GLY A 157 -7.30 17.65 9.02
N GLN A 158 -7.24 17.44 10.34
CA GLN A 158 -8.21 18.00 11.29
C GLN A 158 -7.92 19.48 11.57
N GLU A 159 -6.67 19.88 11.76
CA GLU A 159 -6.30 21.28 12.00
C GLU A 159 -6.66 22.19 10.82
N SER A 160 -6.32 21.79 9.59
CA SER A 160 -6.66 22.59 8.39
C SER A 160 -8.16 22.68 8.10
N ALA A 161 -8.94 21.66 8.47
CA ALA A 161 -10.41 21.72 8.35
C ALA A 161 -11.03 22.61 9.43
N GLN A 162 -10.44 22.63 10.63
CA GLN A 162 -10.91 23.41 11.76
C GLN A 162 -10.53 24.89 11.64
N GLU A 163 -9.34 25.23 11.12
CA GLU A 163 -8.97 26.60 10.75
C GLU A 163 -9.86 27.16 9.63
N PHE A 164 -10.17 26.34 8.61
CA PHE A 164 -11.03 26.75 7.50
C PHE A 164 -12.48 26.97 7.95
N LEU A 165 -13.01 26.13 8.86
CA LEU A 165 -14.33 26.31 9.46
C LEU A 165 -14.39 27.52 10.42
N CYS A 166 -13.32 27.77 11.18
CA CYS A 166 -13.22 28.96 12.03
C CYS A 166 -13.15 30.26 11.22
N GLN A 167 -12.48 30.26 10.06
CA GLN A 167 -12.46 31.41 9.15
C GLN A 167 -13.83 31.66 8.47
N ILE A 168 -14.56 30.61 8.12
CA ILE A 168 -15.92 30.75 7.54
C ILE A 168 -16.91 31.31 8.57
N ASN A 169 -16.81 30.90 9.83
CA ASN A 169 -17.71 31.38 10.89
C ASN A 169 -17.44 32.83 11.33
N GLN A 170 -16.30 33.43 10.98
CA GLN A 170 -15.99 34.83 11.34
C GLN A 170 -16.51 35.87 10.34
N PHE A 171 -17.00 35.45 9.16
CA PHE A 171 -17.40 36.37 8.09
C PHE A 171 -18.91 36.52 7.87
N ASN A 172 -19.77 36.08 8.79
CA ASN A 172 -21.21 36.30 8.61
C ASN A 172 -21.95 36.64 9.92
N PRO A 173 -22.06 37.93 10.28
CA PRO A 173 -23.18 38.41 11.06
C PRO A 173 -24.31 38.85 10.10
N ASP A 174 -25.52 38.40 10.39
CA ASP A 174 -26.83 38.83 9.88
C ASP A 174 -27.42 38.28 8.56
N ASN A 175 -28.62 37.69 8.75
CA ASN A 175 -29.82 37.64 7.88
C ASN A 175 -29.69 36.89 6.51
N THR A 176 -30.66 36.13 5.99
CA THR A 176 -32.13 36.03 6.17
C THR A 176 -32.60 34.70 5.55
N ARG A 177 -33.86 34.31 5.82
CA ARG A 177 -34.56 33.09 5.34
C ARG A 177 -34.94 33.14 3.83
N GLU A 178 -35.40 31.98 3.33
CA GLU A 178 -36.07 31.62 2.03
C GLU A 178 -35.14 31.05 0.93
N ASP A 179 -35.41 29.96 0.18
CA ASP A 179 -36.45 28.89 0.10
C ASP A 179 -35.83 27.68 -0.70
N PRO A 180 -36.41 26.47 -0.73
CA PRO A 180 -35.76 25.23 -1.18
C PRO A 180 -36.08 24.87 -2.64
N ASP A 181 -35.05 24.64 -3.46
CA ASP A 181 -35.01 23.56 -4.48
C ASP A 181 -33.85 23.79 -5.46
N VAL A 182 -32.68 23.23 -5.14
CA VAL A 182 -31.76 22.63 -6.13
C VAL A 182 -30.89 21.61 -5.39
N PRO A 183 -30.94 20.30 -5.70
CA PRO A 183 -29.91 19.37 -5.25
C PRO A 183 -28.61 19.61 -6.03
N LEU A 184 -27.85 20.64 -5.65
CA LEU A 184 -26.44 20.71 -6.03
C LEU A 184 -25.73 19.60 -5.25
N GLU A 185 -25.54 18.44 -5.87
CA GLU A 185 -24.63 17.41 -5.37
C GLU A 185 -23.21 17.99 -5.29
N LYS A 186 -22.92 18.65 -4.16
CA LYS A 186 -21.56 18.92 -3.70
C LYS A 186 -20.94 17.57 -3.42
N SER A 187 -20.34 16.97 -4.45
CA SER A 187 -19.43 15.84 -4.34
C SER A 187 -18.21 16.31 -3.52
N SER A 188 -18.38 16.37 -2.20
CA SER A 188 -17.33 16.59 -1.21
C SER A 188 -16.45 15.34 -1.19
N LYS A 189 -15.61 15.21 -2.21
CA LYS A 189 -14.57 14.20 -2.24
C LYS A 189 -13.47 14.72 -1.35
N ASP A 190 -13.34 14.17 -0.14
CA ASP A 190 -12.42 14.57 0.92
C ASP A 190 -10.94 14.76 0.52
N PHE A 191 -10.54 14.32 -0.69
CA PHE A 191 -9.19 14.53 -1.19
C PHE A 191 -9.07 15.67 -2.20
N CYS A 192 -10.13 16.22 -2.80
CA CYS A 192 -10.00 17.39 -3.67
C CYS A 192 -10.08 18.64 -2.79
N LYS A 193 -9.00 19.42 -2.76
CA LYS A 193 -8.87 20.58 -1.85
C LYS A 193 -9.50 21.86 -2.41
N ILE A 194 -10.01 21.83 -3.65
CA ILE A 194 -10.60 22.97 -4.35
C ILE A 194 -12.03 22.59 -4.80
N PRO A 195 -13.00 23.52 -4.75
CA PRO A 195 -14.31 23.32 -5.36
C PRO A 195 -14.18 22.98 -6.85
N LEU A 196 -14.82 21.90 -7.31
CA LEU A 196 -14.66 21.39 -8.68
C LEU A 196 -15.09 22.41 -9.74
N ASP A 197 -16.13 23.20 -9.45
CA ASP A 197 -16.63 24.29 -10.29
C ASP A 197 -15.59 25.40 -10.52
N ARG A 198 -14.61 25.54 -9.60
CA ARG A 198 -13.51 26.51 -9.69
C ARG A 198 -12.19 25.89 -10.15
N LEU A 199 -12.16 24.59 -10.46
CA LEU A 199 -10.95 23.93 -10.93
C LEU A 199 -10.58 24.47 -12.31
N THR A 200 -9.47 25.21 -12.36
CA THR A 200 -8.81 25.64 -13.59
C THR A 200 -7.40 25.06 -13.62
N VAL A 201 -7.07 24.33 -14.68
CA VAL A 201 -5.73 23.76 -14.84
C VAL A 201 -4.91 24.70 -15.71
N SER A 202 -3.84 25.24 -15.14
CA SER A 202 -2.89 26.05 -15.88
C SER A 202 -2.19 25.23 -16.96
N LYS A 203 -1.75 25.90 -18.03
CA LYS A 203 -0.91 25.26 -19.04
C LYS A 203 0.43 24.85 -18.41
N PRO A 204 0.93 23.63 -18.64
CA PRO A 204 2.26 23.23 -18.17
C PRO A 204 3.36 24.16 -18.68
N ASP A 205 4.35 24.43 -17.84
CA ASP A 205 5.53 25.28 -18.14
C ASP A 205 6.61 24.54 -18.98
N PHE A 206 6.27 23.37 -19.53
CA PHE A 206 7.14 22.52 -20.33
C PHE A 206 6.40 22.05 -21.59
N PRO A 207 7.14 21.67 -22.66
CA PRO A 207 6.51 21.24 -23.91
C PRO A 207 5.75 19.92 -23.71
N VAL A 208 4.46 19.94 -24.01
CA VAL A 208 3.57 18.77 -23.97
C VAL A 208 2.78 18.71 -25.28
N PRO A 209 2.80 17.58 -26.00
CA PRO A 209 1.96 17.38 -27.17
C PRO A 209 0.46 17.61 -26.83
N PRO A 210 -0.30 18.33 -27.68
CA PRO A 210 -1.70 18.66 -27.39
C PRO A 210 -2.61 17.45 -27.08
N VAL A 211 -2.29 16.29 -27.65
CA VAL A 211 -3.01 15.02 -27.41
C VAL A 211 -2.99 14.58 -25.93
N TYR A 212 -2.01 15.05 -25.16
CA TYR A 212 -1.88 14.75 -23.74
C TYR A 212 -2.38 15.89 -22.83
N LEU A 213 -2.86 16.99 -23.39
CA LEU A 213 -3.47 18.07 -22.61
C LEU A 213 -4.95 17.73 -22.38
N LEU A 214 -5.31 17.62 -21.11
CA LEU A 214 -6.68 17.48 -20.63
C LEU A 214 -7.30 18.85 -20.40
N SER A 215 -8.55 19.01 -20.83
CA SER A 215 -9.40 20.14 -20.46
C SER A 215 -9.83 20.08 -19.00
N ASP A 216 -10.25 21.22 -18.45
CA ASP A 216 -10.75 21.30 -17.07
C ASP A 216 -11.90 20.32 -16.80
N THR A 217 -12.77 20.11 -17.80
CA THR A 217 -13.91 19.17 -17.70
C THR A 217 -13.43 17.73 -17.59
N GLU A 218 -12.44 17.32 -18.38
CA GLU A 218 -11.88 15.97 -18.29
C GLU A 218 -11.17 15.74 -16.96
N VAL A 219 -10.46 16.76 -16.46
CA VAL A 219 -9.81 16.67 -15.15
C VAL A 219 -10.86 16.52 -14.04
N ARG A 220 -11.94 17.32 -14.06
CA ARG A 220 -13.08 17.21 -13.14
C ARG A 220 -13.68 15.80 -13.16
N GLU A 221 -13.95 15.23 -14.33
CA GLU A 221 -14.50 13.89 -14.46
C GLU A 221 -13.59 12.82 -13.84
N ILE A 222 -12.28 12.93 -14.05
CA ILE A 222 -11.33 11.97 -13.47
C ILE A 222 -11.30 12.12 -11.94
N VAL A 223 -11.34 13.35 -11.41
CA VAL A 223 -11.47 13.59 -9.95
C VAL A 223 -12.76 12.95 -9.43
N GLN A 224 -13.88 13.14 -10.13
CA GLN A 224 -15.19 12.57 -9.80
C GLN A 224 -15.22 11.03 -9.86
N GLN A 225 -14.29 10.39 -10.56
CA GLN A 225 -14.17 8.93 -10.55
C GLN A 225 -13.08 8.40 -9.60
N SER A 226 -12.32 9.30 -8.96
CA SER A 226 -11.20 8.95 -8.09
C SER A 226 -11.60 8.86 -6.63
N LEU A 227 -10.99 7.92 -5.90
CA LEU A 227 -11.23 7.68 -4.47
C LEU A 227 -10.15 8.30 -3.55
N SER A 228 -9.03 8.74 -4.14
CA SER A 228 -7.91 9.37 -3.44
C SER A 228 -6.99 10.06 -4.44
N VAL A 229 -6.09 10.93 -3.97
CA VAL A 229 -5.07 11.59 -4.81
C VAL A 229 -4.16 10.58 -5.52
N GLY A 230 -3.77 9.50 -4.85
CA GLY A 230 -3.04 8.40 -5.47
C GLY A 230 -3.85 7.67 -6.54
N ASN A 231 -5.15 7.44 -6.31
CA ASN A 231 -6.03 6.85 -7.31
C ASN A 231 -6.23 7.76 -8.52
N PHE A 232 -6.31 9.07 -8.30
CA PHE A 232 -6.35 10.10 -9.33
C PHE A 232 -5.08 10.07 -10.20
N ALA A 233 -3.89 10.10 -9.60
CA ALA A 233 -2.61 9.95 -10.32
C ALA A 233 -2.56 8.65 -11.16
N ALA A 234 -3.06 7.54 -10.61
CA ALA A 234 -3.12 6.27 -11.31
C ALA A 234 -4.16 6.23 -12.45
N ARG A 235 -5.21 7.06 -12.41
CA ARG A 235 -6.19 7.22 -13.50
C ARG A 235 -5.67 8.16 -14.57
N LEU A 236 -4.97 9.23 -14.20
CA LEU A 236 -4.24 10.11 -15.12
C LEU A 236 -3.26 9.31 -15.98
N LEU A 237 -2.47 8.41 -15.39
CA LEU A 237 -1.58 7.52 -16.13
C LEU A 237 -2.30 6.76 -17.26
N VAL A 238 -3.51 6.26 -17.01
CA VAL A 238 -4.31 5.51 -18.00
C VAL A 238 -4.90 6.44 -19.05
N ARG A 239 -5.39 7.61 -18.64
CA ARG A 239 -6.04 8.58 -19.53
C ARG A 239 -5.04 9.27 -20.44
N LEU A 240 -3.89 9.65 -19.92
CA LEU A 240 -2.84 10.38 -20.64
C LEU A 240 -2.05 9.44 -21.54
N PHE A 241 -1.77 8.21 -21.09
CA PHE A 241 -0.87 7.30 -21.81
C PHE A 241 -1.53 5.95 -22.11
N PRO A 242 -2.65 5.95 -22.86
CA PRO A 242 -3.41 4.73 -23.16
C PRO A 242 -2.58 3.70 -23.94
N GLU A 243 -1.57 4.13 -24.69
CA GLU A 243 -0.64 3.26 -25.42
C GLU A 243 0.14 2.31 -24.51
N LEU A 244 0.32 2.66 -23.23
CA LEU A 244 0.94 1.78 -22.25
C LEU A 244 0.03 0.59 -21.84
N PHE A 245 -1.27 0.70 -22.11
CA PHE A 245 -2.32 -0.22 -21.65
C PHE A 245 -2.93 -1.09 -22.76
N THR A 246 -2.30 -1.11 -23.93
CA THR A 246 -2.68 -1.94 -25.09
C THR A 246 -2.52 -3.45 -24.82
N SER A 247 -2.85 -4.27 -25.82
CA SER A 247 -2.64 -5.73 -25.79
C SER A 247 -1.19 -6.13 -25.49
N GLU A 248 -0.21 -5.29 -25.87
CA GLU A 248 1.22 -5.47 -25.60
C GLU A 248 1.59 -5.23 -24.13
N ASN A 249 0.72 -4.57 -23.36
CA ASN A 249 0.91 -4.28 -21.93
C ASN A 249 2.28 -3.63 -21.63
N LEU A 250 2.70 -2.67 -22.46
CA LEU A 250 3.99 -1.97 -22.33
C LEU A 250 4.24 -1.44 -20.91
N ARG A 251 3.19 -0.96 -20.22
CA ARG A 251 3.24 -0.56 -18.79
C ARG A 251 3.96 -1.56 -17.86
N LEU A 252 3.95 -2.87 -18.18
CA LEU A 252 4.60 -3.89 -17.34
C LEU A 252 6.12 -3.72 -17.34
N GLN A 253 6.67 -3.13 -18.40
CA GLN A 253 8.08 -2.81 -18.54
C GLN A 253 8.48 -1.51 -17.83
N TYR A 254 7.53 -0.73 -17.30
CA TYR A 254 7.79 0.58 -16.72
C TYR A 254 7.42 0.68 -15.23
N ASN A 255 8.08 1.60 -14.52
CA ASN A 255 7.68 2.12 -13.21
C ASN A 255 8.23 3.54 -13.01
N HIS A 256 7.92 4.18 -11.87
CA HIS A 256 8.34 5.55 -11.60
C HIS A 256 9.86 5.75 -11.60
N SER A 257 10.64 4.80 -11.09
CA SER A 257 12.08 5.00 -10.80
C SER A 257 13.03 4.20 -11.68
N GLY A 258 12.53 3.42 -12.65
CA GLY A 258 13.34 2.46 -13.41
C GLY A 258 13.89 1.30 -12.58
N ALA A 259 13.38 1.09 -11.37
CA ALA A 259 13.90 0.03 -10.51
C ALA A 259 13.38 -1.34 -10.96
N CYS A 260 14.03 -2.41 -10.48
CA CYS A 260 13.56 -3.78 -10.65
C CYS A 260 13.45 -4.23 -12.14
N ASN A 261 14.52 -4.04 -12.94
CA ASN A 261 14.60 -4.31 -14.40
C ASN A 261 13.42 -3.74 -15.21
N LYS A 262 12.87 -2.62 -14.76
CA LYS A 262 11.89 -1.86 -15.52
C LYS A 262 12.54 -0.60 -16.04
N LYS A 263 12.09 -0.12 -17.18
CA LYS A 263 12.42 1.21 -17.66
C LYS A 263 11.75 2.24 -16.76
N GLN A 264 12.40 3.37 -16.55
CA GLN A 264 11.74 4.51 -15.92
C GLN A 264 10.64 5.01 -16.84
N LEU A 265 9.46 5.30 -16.30
CA LEU A 265 8.48 6.11 -17.01
C LEU A 265 9.16 7.43 -17.38
N ASP A 266 8.98 7.85 -18.63
CA ASP A 266 9.53 9.11 -19.13
C ASP A 266 9.29 10.24 -18.11
N PRO A 267 10.36 10.94 -17.66
CA PRO A 267 10.26 12.03 -16.70
C PRO A 267 9.23 13.09 -17.08
N VAL A 268 9.06 13.38 -18.38
CA VAL A 268 8.05 14.34 -18.87
C VAL A 268 6.63 13.84 -18.59
N ARG A 269 6.40 12.53 -18.76
CA ARG A 269 5.10 11.90 -18.43
C ARG A 269 4.81 11.96 -16.94
N LEU A 270 5.81 11.72 -16.11
CA LEU A 270 5.67 11.81 -14.64
C LEU A 270 5.41 13.26 -14.21
N ARG A 271 6.13 14.22 -14.80
CA ARG A 271 5.93 15.65 -14.56
C ARG A 271 4.52 16.10 -14.97
N LEU A 272 4.00 15.61 -16.10
CA LEU A 272 2.63 15.90 -16.54
C LEU A 272 1.58 15.33 -15.58
N ILE A 273 1.75 14.11 -15.09
CA ILE A 273 0.84 13.57 -14.06
C ILE A 273 0.91 14.43 -12.79
N ARG A 274 2.11 14.82 -12.35
CA ARG A 274 2.31 15.66 -11.17
C ARG A 274 1.63 17.03 -11.31
N HIS A 275 1.75 17.68 -12.47
CA HIS A 275 1.08 18.94 -12.80
C HIS A 275 -0.43 18.87 -12.55
N TYR A 276 -1.10 17.84 -13.07
CA TYR A 276 -2.54 17.66 -12.84
C TYR A 276 -2.89 17.34 -11.38
N VAL A 277 -2.01 16.63 -10.66
CA VAL A 277 -2.20 16.37 -9.23
C VAL A 277 -2.11 17.67 -8.41
N GLU A 278 -1.13 18.52 -8.71
CA GLU A 278 -0.93 19.82 -8.05
C GLU A 278 -2.13 20.74 -8.27
N ALA A 279 -2.73 20.71 -9.48
CA ALA A 279 -3.92 21.51 -9.78
C ALA A 279 -5.16 21.12 -8.95
N VAL A 280 -5.31 19.86 -8.55
CA VAL A 280 -6.50 19.38 -7.79
C VAL A 280 -6.23 19.22 -6.29
N TYR A 281 -4.96 19.22 -5.90
CA TYR A 281 -4.49 19.01 -4.53
C TYR A 281 -3.31 19.93 -4.18
N PRO A 282 -3.49 21.27 -4.24
CA PRO A 282 -2.44 22.20 -3.84
C PRO A 282 -2.25 22.11 -2.32
N VAL A 283 -1.16 21.49 -1.88
CA VAL A 283 -0.80 21.39 -0.46
C VAL A 283 0.69 21.63 -0.29
N ASP A 284 1.06 22.22 0.84
CA ASP A 284 2.47 22.53 1.16
C ASP A 284 3.38 21.30 1.17
N LYS A 285 2.79 20.12 1.46
CA LYS A 285 3.47 18.82 1.52
C LYS A 285 3.27 17.97 0.25
N MET A 286 3.31 18.63 -0.91
CA MET A 286 3.09 17.96 -2.20
C MET A 286 4.16 16.89 -2.48
N GLU A 287 5.40 17.11 -2.03
CA GLU A 287 6.48 16.14 -2.24
C GLU A 287 6.23 14.83 -1.50
N GLU A 288 5.73 14.90 -0.27
CA GLU A 288 5.35 13.73 0.52
C GLU A 288 4.13 13.03 -0.07
N VAL A 289 3.11 13.78 -0.48
CA VAL A 289 1.91 13.21 -1.15
C VAL A 289 2.31 12.49 -2.43
N TRP A 290 3.17 13.10 -3.23
CA TRP A 290 3.72 12.51 -4.44
C TRP A 290 4.40 11.16 -4.12
N HIS A 291 5.34 11.17 -3.18
CA HIS A 291 6.14 10.00 -2.83
C HIS A 291 5.36 8.87 -2.12
N TYR A 292 4.41 9.21 -1.26
CA TYR A 292 3.70 8.24 -0.41
C TYR A 292 2.35 7.79 -0.96
N GLU A 293 1.71 8.58 -1.83
CA GLU A 293 0.39 8.26 -2.38
C GLU A 293 0.41 8.08 -3.90
N CYS A 294 0.98 9.03 -4.64
CA CYS A 294 0.94 9.03 -6.11
C CYS A 294 1.87 7.98 -6.70
N VAL A 295 3.16 8.02 -6.38
CA VAL A 295 4.17 7.08 -6.90
C VAL A 295 3.79 5.62 -6.67
N PRO A 296 3.39 5.19 -5.44
CA PRO A 296 2.97 3.81 -5.23
C PRO A 296 1.74 3.40 -6.05
N SER A 297 0.81 4.33 -6.28
CA SER A 297 -0.41 4.07 -7.05
C SER A 297 -0.14 3.95 -8.55
N ILE A 298 0.79 4.76 -9.08
CA ILE A 298 1.33 4.67 -10.44
C ILE A 298 2.04 3.33 -10.62
N ASP A 299 2.99 2.99 -9.74
CA ASP A 299 3.74 1.73 -9.80
C ASP A 299 2.85 0.50 -9.69
N GLU A 300 1.82 0.58 -8.85
CA GLU A 300 0.81 -0.48 -8.72
C GLU A 300 0.01 -0.64 -10.00
N ARG A 301 -0.42 0.45 -10.63
CA ARG A 301 -1.13 0.43 -11.90
C ARG A 301 -0.29 -0.18 -13.02
N CYS A 302 1.01 0.14 -13.09
CA CYS A 302 1.92 -0.45 -14.07
C CYS A 302 2.13 -1.95 -13.86
N ARG A 303 2.08 -2.44 -12.62
CA ARG A 303 2.34 -3.86 -12.29
C ARG A 303 1.12 -4.77 -12.47
N ARG A 304 -0.09 -4.29 -12.19
CA ARG A 304 -1.30 -5.13 -12.19
C ARG A 304 -1.53 -5.75 -13.57
N PRO A 305 -1.60 -7.08 -13.70
CA PRO A 305 -2.04 -7.71 -14.95
C PRO A 305 -3.49 -7.29 -15.26
N ASN A 306 -3.82 -7.16 -16.54
CA ASN A 306 -5.15 -6.74 -16.98
C ASN A 306 -6.22 -7.68 -16.37
N ARG A 307 -7.02 -7.16 -15.43
CA ARG A 307 -7.96 -7.94 -14.61
C ARG A 307 -8.92 -8.78 -15.46
N LYS A 308 -9.31 -8.25 -16.63
CA LYS A 308 -10.18 -8.93 -17.61
C LYS A 308 -9.61 -10.25 -18.14
N LYS A 309 -8.28 -10.43 -18.22
CA LYS A 309 -7.67 -11.73 -18.63
C LYS A 309 -7.65 -12.77 -17.50
N CYS A 310 -7.59 -12.34 -16.23
CA CYS A 310 -7.51 -13.28 -15.10
C CYS A 310 -8.84 -14.02 -14.90
N ASP A 311 -9.98 -13.34 -15.14
CA ASP A 311 -11.30 -13.95 -15.03
C ASP A 311 -11.61 -14.88 -16.21
N ILE A 312 -11.15 -14.54 -17.43
CA ILE A 312 -11.30 -15.39 -18.62
C ILE A 312 -10.45 -16.67 -18.51
N LEU A 313 -9.16 -16.57 -18.10
CA LEU A 313 -8.33 -17.75 -17.87
C LEU A 313 -8.83 -18.62 -16.72
N LYS A 314 -9.44 -18.03 -15.69
CA LYS A 314 -10.06 -18.78 -14.58
C LYS A 314 -11.36 -19.47 -15.01
N LYS A 315 -12.16 -18.86 -15.90
CA LYS A 315 -13.34 -19.49 -16.49
C LYS A 315 -12.96 -20.64 -17.41
N ALA A 316 -11.96 -20.45 -18.28
CA ALA A 316 -11.47 -21.47 -19.19
C ALA A 316 -10.89 -22.71 -18.46
N LYS A 317 -10.18 -22.51 -17.33
CA LYS A 317 -9.69 -23.64 -16.52
C LYS A 317 -10.80 -24.42 -15.83
N ARG A 318 -11.89 -23.77 -15.41
CA ARG A 318 -13.04 -24.46 -14.78
C ARG A 318 -13.85 -25.28 -15.79
N SER A 319 -13.90 -24.87 -17.06
CA SER A 319 -14.57 -25.67 -18.10
C SER A 319 -13.76 -26.90 -18.54
N SER A 320 -12.43 -26.90 -18.36
CA SER A 320 -11.57 -28.03 -18.76
C SER A 320 -11.42 -29.12 -17.69
N THR A 321 -11.97 -28.93 -16.49
CA THR A 321 -11.92 -29.92 -15.40
C THR A 321 -13.24 -30.67 -15.21
N VAL A 322 -14.22 -30.46 -16.09
CA VAL A 322 -15.54 -31.10 -16.08
C VAL A 322 -15.79 -31.79 -17.42
N SER A 323 -14.78 -32.42 -18.01
CA SER A 323 -14.91 -33.25 -19.20
C SER A 323 -14.08 -34.50 -19.07
#